data_AF-A0A8J9ZUW8-F1
#
_entry.id   AF-A0A8J9ZUW8-F1
#
_cell.length_a   1.000
_cell.length_b   1.000
_cell.length_c   1.000
_cell.angle_alpha   90.00
_cell.angle_beta   90.00
_cell.angle_gamma   90.00
#
_symmetry.space_group_name_H-M   'P 1'
#
loop_
_entity.id
_entity.type
_entity.pdbx_description
1 polymer ?
#
loop_
_entity_poly.entity_id
_entity_poly.type
_entity_poly.pdbx_seq_one_letter_code
_entity_poly.pdbx_strand_id
1 'polypeptide(L)'
;MDGLKVALESRQTVVLTLSTAAVIAVGIAYLKWRRPRKGNRQYVPVGHVSKIYVHPVKSCRGLEVGEAEVTKQGLRQEGVMDRHLLILYKDHFLDTRTEPRAVLISPQCVGDGQVRLEAPGMDPLTLPKPNKQKVYSISMWEVDGDAVDCGPEAAGWLEKFFGKPGYKLVMSTPGSKKRPTNQHPKYKDIAKPDDKVGFQHETALLLTSEASLKDLNNKLATPVAMRNFRPNIVVAGCGSFQEVGQILTSESVS
;
A
#
# COMPACT_ATOMS: atom_id res chain seq x y z
N MET A 1 -58.13 35.76 -52.44
CA MET A 1 -56.68 35.87 -52.16
C MET A 1 -56.24 35.07 -50.93
N ASP A 2 -57.16 34.42 -50.21
CA ASP A 2 -56.86 33.75 -48.94
C ASP A 2 -56.32 32.31 -49.07
N GLY A 3 -56.74 31.55 -50.09
CA GLY A 3 -56.28 30.16 -50.29
C GLY A 3 -54.78 30.03 -50.60
N LEU A 4 -54.17 31.03 -51.26
CA LEU A 4 -52.75 31.01 -51.59
C LEU A 4 -51.86 31.30 -50.36
N LYS A 5 -52.35 32.12 -49.41
CA LYS A 5 -51.66 32.42 -48.14
C LYS A 5 -51.65 31.20 -47.22
N VAL A 6 -52.78 30.50 -47.09
CA VAL A 6 -52.88 29.26 -46.29
C VAL A 6 -51.98 28.14 -46.85
N ALA A 7 -51.86 28.03 -48.17
CA ALA A 7 -50.95 27.07 -48.80
C ALA A 7 -49.46 27.44 -48.62
N LEU A 8 -49.12 28.73 -48.58
CA LEU A 8 -47.76 29.19 -48.29
C LEU A 8 -47.40 29.03 -46.82
N GLU A 9 -48.30 29.36 -45.90
CA GLU A 9 -48.12 29.18 -44.46
C GLU A 9 -47.95 27.71 -44.12
N SER A 10 -48.79 26.82 -44.66
CA SER A 10 -48.64 25.37 -44.45
C SER A 10 -47.32 24.82 -45.00
N ARG A 11 -46.86 25.28 -46.17
CA ARG A 11 -45.52 24.93 -46.70
C ARG A 11 -44.40 25.47 -45.82
N GLN A 12 -44.50 26.69 -45.32
CA GLN A 12 -43.52 27.28 -44.41
C GLN A 12 -43.47 26.52 -43.08
N THR A 13 -44.62 26.14 -42.51
CA THR A 13 -44.69 25.31 -41.29
C THR A 13 -44.10 23.92 -41.51
N VAL A 14 -44.36 23.29 -42.66
CA VAL A 14 -43.77 21.98 -43.02
C VAL A 14 -42.26 22.08 -43.20
N VAL A 15 -41.76 23.12 -43.87
CA VAL A 15 -40.31 23.34 -44.04
C VAL A 15 -39.64 23.64 -42.70
N LEU A 16 -40.25 24.46 -41.84
CA LEU A 16 -39.74 24.78 -40.51
C LEU A 16 -39.71 23.55 -39.59
N THR A 17 -40.75 22.72 -39.61
CA THR A 17 -40.79 21.48 -38.81
C THR A 17 -39.76 20.44 -39.27
N LEU A 18 -39.60 20.25 -40.59
CA LEU A 18 -38.58 19.35 -41.16
C LEU A 18 -37.15 19.81 -40.85
N SER A 19 -36.87 21.11 -40.96
CA SER A 19 -35.56 21.67 -40.62
C SER A 19 -35.24 21.57 -39.13
N THR A 20 -36.23 21.81 -38.26
CA THR A 20 -36.06 21.64 -36.81
C THR A 20 -35.77 20.17 -36.46
N ALA A 21 -36.48 19.23 -37.08
CA ALA A 21 -36.23 17.80 -36.91
C ALA A 21 -34.82 17.40 -37.36
N ALA A 22 -34.34 17.95 -38.47
CA ALA A 22 -32.99 17.71 -38.97
C ALA A 22 -31.90 18.23 -38.02
N VAL A 23 -32.07 19.43 -37.47
CA VAL A 23 -31.13 20.01 -36.49
C VAL A 23 -31.07 19.17 -35.21
N ILE A 24 -32.23 18.72 -34.72
CA ILE A 24 -32.30 17.84 -33.54
C ILE A 24 -31.59 16.50 -33.83
N ALA A 25 -31.84 15.90 -34.99
CA ALA A 25 -31.21 14.63 -35.36
C ALA A 25 -29.67 14.75 -35.47
N VAL A 26 -29.18 15.82 -36.10
CA VAL A 26 -27.73 16.10 -36.19
C VAL A 26 -27.14 16.37 -34.81
N GLY A 27 -27.83 17.13 -33.95
CA GLY A 27 -27.41 17.37 -32.57
C GLY A 27 -27.31 16.09 -31.75
N ILE A 28 -28.29 15.18 -31.85
CA ILE A 28 -28.27 13.86 -31.19
C ILE A 28 -27.12 13.00 -31.73
N ALA A 29 -26.91 12.98 -33.06
CA ALA A 29 -25.81 12.24 -33.68
C ALA A 29 -24.44 12.76 -33.23
N TYR A 30 -24.26 14.08 -33.21
CA TYR A 30 -23.05 14.73 -32.70
C TYR A 30 -22.81 14.41 -31.22
N LEU A 31 -23.85 14.46 -30.38
CA LEU A 31 -23.73 14.08 -28.96
C LEU A 31 -23.41 12.59 -28.77
N LYS A 32 -23.96 11.68 -29.59
CA LYS A 32 -23.62 10.25 -29.57
C LYS A 32 -22.21 9.97 -30.06
N TRP A 33 -21.74 10.71 -31.06
CA TRP A 33 -20.38 10.60 -31.60
C TRP A 33 -19.33 11.19 -30.64
N ARG A 34 -19.66 12.30 -29.98
CA ARG A 34 -18.81 12.96 -28.98
C ARG A 34 -18.81 12.24 -27.62
N ARG A 35 -19.83 11.41 -27.34
CA ARG A 35 -19.76 10.51 -26.18
C ARG A 35 -18.55 9.61 -26.36
N PRO A 36 -17.59 9.62 -25.42
CA PRO A 36 -16.45 8.72 -25.50
C PRO A 36 -17.00 7.31 -25.60
N ARG A 37 -16.70 6.62 -26.71
CA ARG A 37 -16.96 5.19 -26.80
C ARG A 37 -16.20 4.57 -25.63
N LYS A 38 -16.92 4.15 -24.59
CA LYS A 38 -16.36 3.24 -23.59
C LYS A 38 -15.99 1.99 -24.38
N GLY A 39 -14.73 1.89 -24.79
CA GLY A 39 -14.18 0.66 -25.32
C GLY A 39 -14.55 -0.44 -24.34
N ASN A 40 -15.03 -1.57 -24.87
CA ASN A 40 -15.41 -2.70 -24.05
C ASN A 40 -14.12 -3.26 -23.44
N ARG A 41 -13.69 -2.73 -22.29
CA ARG A 41 -12.49 -3.18 -21.58
C ARG A 41 -12.81 -4.57 -21.03
N GLN A 42 -12.32 -5.58 -21.72
CA GLN A 42 -12.36 -6.95 -21.23
C GLN A 42 -11.23 -7.13 -20.23
N TYR A 43 -11.57 -7.37 -18.96
CA TYR A 43 -10.59 -7.70 -17.94
C TYR A 43 -10.24 -9.18 -18.06
N VAL A 44 -8.94 -9.48 -18.09
CA VAL A 44 -8.42 -10.84 -18.07
C VAL A 44 -7.86 -11.11 -16.68
N PRO A 45 -8.25 -12.20 -16.00
CA PRO A 45 -7.61 -12.61 -14.75
C PRO A 45 -6.12 -12.90 -14.98
N VAL A 46 -5.25 -12.18 -14.27
CA VAL A 46 -3.78 -12.33 -14.36
C VAL A 46 -3.17 -13.02 -13.12
N GLY A 47 -4.01 -13.34 -12.13
CA GLY A 47 -3.61 -13.97 -10.87
C GLY A 47 -4.64 -13.74 -9.77
N HIS A 48 -4.36 -14.24 -8.57
CA HIS A 48 -5.13 -14.00 -7.35
C HIS A 48 -4.21 -13.81 -6.16
N VAL A 49 -4.66 -13.06 -5.15
CA VAL A 49 -3.91 -12.92 -3.89
C VAL A 49 -3.93 -14.26 -3.16
N SER A 50 -2.76 -14.84 -2.91
CA SER A 50 -2.64 -16.08 -2.13
C SER A 50 -2.37 -15.80 -0.66
N LYS A 51 -1.60 -14.74 -0.35
CA LYS A 51 -1.27 -14.35 1.02
C LYS A 51 -1.16 -12.85 1.20
N ILE A 52 -1.52 -12.39 2.39
CA ILE A 52 -1.35 -11.01 2.83
C ILE A 52 -0.51 -11.01 4.11
N TYR A 53 0.49 -10.14 4.14
CA TYR A 53 1.38 -9.98 5.28
C TYR A 53 1.43 -8.53 5.76
N VAL A 54 1.21 -8.33 7.05
CA VAL A 54 1.41 -7.05 7.74
C VAL A 54 2.58 -7.19 8.68
N HIS A 55 3.44 -6.18 8.78
CA HIS A 55 4.63 -6.19 9.62
C HIS A 55 4.55 -5.01 10.59
N PRO A 56 3.82 -5.12 11.71
CA PRO A 56 3.58 -3.98 12.61
C PRO A 56 4.87 -3.30 13.08
N VAL A 57 5.89 -4.10 13.42
CA VAL A 57 7.22 -3.66 13.85
C VAL A 57 8.25 -3.90 12.75
N LYS A 58 8.98 -2.84 12.36
CA LYS A 58 10.10 -2.96 11.42
C LYS A 58 11.11 -4.00 11.95
N SER A 59 11.70 -4.77 11.04
CA SER A 59 12.70 -5.82 11.33
C SER A 59 12.17 -7.06 12.07
N CYS A 60 10.95 -7.06 12.60
CA CYS A 60 10.36 -8.21 13.30
C CYS A 60 9.57 -9.14 12.36
N ARG A 61 9.03 -10.24 12.89
CA ARG A 61 8.21 -11.19 12.13
C ARG A 61 6.99 -10.51 11.50
N GLY A 62 6.63 -10.94 10.29
CA GLY A 62 5.37 -10.56 9.64
C GLY A 62 4.21 -11.44 10.10
N LEU A 63 3.03 -10.85 10.16
CA LEU A 63 1.75 -11.49 10.47
C LEU A 63 1.04 -11.83 9.16
N GLU A 64 0.73 -13.12 8.93
CA GLU A 64 -0.15 -13.55 7.85
C GLU A 64 -1.60 -13.26 8.24
N VAL A 65 -2.34 -12.55 7.38
CA VAL A 65 -3.71 -12.12 7.64
C VAL A 65 -4.62 -12.52 6.47
N GLY A 66 -5.90 -12.74 6.75
CA GLY A 66 -6.89 -13.10 5.72
C GLY A 66 -7.32 -11.90 4.85
N GLU A 67 -7.28 -10.70 5.42
CA GLU A 67 -7.60 -9.44 4.76
C GLU A 67 -6.77 -8.31 5.39
N ALA A 68 -6.66 -7.19 4.69
CA ALA A 68 -6.10 -5.94 5.21
C ALA A 68 -6.62 -4.76 4.38
N GLU A 69 -6.74 -3.60 5.00
CA GLU A 69 -7.08 -2.37 4.29
C GLU A 69 -5.85 -1.80 3.59
N VAL A 70 -5.99 -1.43 2.31
CA VAL A 70 -4.95 -0.74 1.56
C VAL A 70 -5.06 0.76 1.76
N THR A 71 -4.02 1.38 2.29
CA THR A 71 -3.92 2.84 2.45
C THR A 71 -2.78 3.40 1.60
N LYS A 72 -2.70 4.73 1.46
CA LYS A 72 -1.55 5.39 0.81
C LYS A 72 -0.20 5.10 1.48
N GLN A 73 -0.21 4.71 2.75
CA GLN A 73 1.00 4.46 3.56
C GLN A 73 1.29 2.98 3.75
N GLY A 74 0.54 2.09 3.09
CA GLY A 74 0.69 0.63 3.19
C GLY A 74 -0.55 -0.05 3.75
N LEU A 75 -0.40 -1.32 4.14
CA LEU A 75 -1.50 -2.11 4.69
C LEU A 75 -1.87 -1.65 6.11
N ARG A 76 -3.14 -1.80 6.47
CA ARG A 76 -3.65 -1.62 7.82
C ARG A 76 -4.47 -2.84 8.23
N GLN A 77 -4.20 -3.37 9.41
CA GLN A 77 -4.97 -4.47 10.01
C GLN A 77 -5.38 -4.11 11.43
N GLU A 78 -6.67 -4.18 11.77
CA GLU A 78 -7.17 -3.90 13.12
C GLU A 78 -6.68 -2.56 13.71
N GLY A 79 -6.64 -1.51 12.87
CA GLY A 79 -6.12 -0.19 13.25
C GLY A 79 -4.58 -0.07 13.28
N VAL A 80 -3.84 -1.16 13.07
CA VAL A 80 -2.38 -1.21 13.06
C VAL A 80 -1.86 -1.04 11.63
N MET A 81 -1.17 0.07 11.37
CA MET A 81 -0.46 0.32 10.11
C MET A 81 0.79 -0.56 9.94
N ASP A 82 1.09 -0.95 8.71
CA ASP A 82 2.31 -1.68 8.37
C ASP A 82 3.57 -0.84 8.66
N ARG A 83 4.58 -1.45 9.31
CA ARG A 83 5.84 -0.87 9.79
C ARG A 83 5.67 0.51 10.46
N HIS A 84 4.69 0.66 11.35
CA HIS A 84 4.53 1.89 12.13
C HIS A 84 5.31 1.88 13.45
N LEU A 85 5.82 0.72 13.90
CA LEU A 85 6.71 0.57 15.05
C LEU A 85 8.15 0.35 14.60
N LEU A 86 9.10 0.83 15.39
CA LEU A 86 10.53 0.76 15.14
C LEU A 86 11.27 0.46 16.44
N ILE A 87 12.22 -0.47 16.39
CA ILE A 87 13.14 -0.70 17.50
C ILE A 87 14.39 0.15 17.30
N LEU A 88 14.77 0.87 18.35
CA LEU A 88 16.03 1.58 18.44
C LEU A 88 16.95 0.87 19.44
N TYR A 89 18.25 0.82 19.15
CA TYR A 89 19.31 0.44 20.05
C TYR A 89 20.32 1.58 20.13
N LYS A 90 20.52 2.15 21.33
CA LYS A 90 21.32 3.36 21.56
C LYS A 90 20.95 4.49 20.60
N ASP A 91 19.65 4.72 20.46
CA ASP A 91 19.04 5.71 19.55
C ASP A 91 19.28 5.45 18.06
N HIS A 92 19.81 4.28 17.70
CA HIS A 92 19.98 3.84 16.32
C HIS A 92 18.97 2.79 15.89
N PHE A 93 18.45 2.89 14.66
CA PHE A 93 17.61 1.84 14.09
C PHE A 93 18.24 0.45 14.22
N LEU A 94 17.46 -0.51 14.74
CA LEU A 94 17.87 -1.90 14.84
C LEU A 94 17.74 -2.64 13.50
N ASP A 95 18.88 -2.85 12.86
CA ASP A 95 18.98 -3.63 11.64
C ASP A 95 19.04 -5.15 11.91
N THR A 96 18.28 -5.94 11.15
CA THR A 96 18.35 -7.42 11.21
C THR A 96 19.72 -7.99 10.83
N ARG A 97 20.56 -7.24 10.10
CA ARG A 97 21.94 -7.64 9.77
C ARG A 97 22.85 -7.63 11.00
N THR A 98 22.60 -6.73 11.94
CA THR A 98 23.39 -6.61 13.18
C THR A 98 22.74 -7.37 14.33
N GLU A 99 21.41 -7.48 14.34
CA GLU A 99 20.65 -8.21 15.36
C GLU A 99 19.56 -9.09 14.71
N PRO A 100 19.92 -10.28 14.17
CA PRO A 100 18.99 -11.15 13.47
C PRO A 100 17.91 -11.72 14.38
N ARG A 101 18.13 -11.75 15.71
CA ARG A 101 17.14 -12.25 16.68
C ARG A 101 15.85 -11.42 16.68
N ALA A 102 15.87 -10.19 16.16
CA ALA A 102 14.67 -9.36 16.01
C ALA A 102 13.55 -10.07 15.23
N VAL A 103 13.87 -10.95 14.27
CA VAL A 103 12.87 -11.69 13.48
C VAL A 103 12.12 -12.76 14.31
N LEU A 104 12.59 -13.07 15.51
CA LEU A 104 11.92 -13.99 16.44
C LEU A 104 10.81 -13.29 17.23
N ILE A 105 10.83 -11.96 17.32
CA ILE A 105 9.74 -11.18 17.91
C ILE A 105 8.55 -11.26 16.94
N SER A 106 7.42 -11.75 17.45
CA SER A 106 6.17 -11.93 16.73
C SER A 106 5.13 -10.92 17.21
N PRO A 107 4.88 -9.84 16.44
CA PRO A 107 3.79 -8.92 16.71
C PRO A 107 2.43 -9.54 16.35
N GLN A 108 1.42 -9.27 17.16
CA GLN A 108 0.01 -9.59 16.91
C GLN A 108 -0.82 -8.30 16.97
N CYS A 109 -1.76 -8.13 16.05
CA CYS A 109 -2.76 -7.06 16.15
C CYS A 109 -3.94 -7.56 16.99
N VAL A 110 -4.23 -6.90 18.11
CA VAL A 110 -5.23 -7.38 19.10
C VAL A 110 -6.48 -6.50 19.19
N GLY A 111 -6.77 -5.73 18.13
CA GLY A 111 -7.90 -4.78 18.06
C GLY A 111 -7.53 -3.37 18.52
N ASP A 112 -8.35 -2.38 18.14
CA ASP A 112 -8.21 -0.97 18.54
C ASP A 112 -6.82 -0.34 18.30
N GLY A 113 -6.09 -0.80 17.28
CA GLY A 113 -4.75 -0.34 16.98
C GLY A 113 -3.68 -0.79 17.98
N GLN A 114 -3.98 -1.77 18.84
CA GLN A 114 -3.02 -2.33 19.80
C GLN A 114 -2.19 -3.46 19.20
N VAL A 115 -0.95 -3.53 19.66
CA VAL A 115 0.01 -4.56 19.26
C VAL A 115 0.46 -5.32 20.50
N ARG A 116 0.41 -6.66 20.44
CA ARG A 116 1.00 -7.56 21.42
C ARG A 116 2.27 -8.17 20.86
N LEU A 117 3.35 -8.16 21.63
CA LEU A 117 4.64 -8.74 21.28
C LEU A 117 4.82 -10.07 21.99
N GLU A 118 5.24 -11.08 21.23
CA GLU A 118 5.59 -12.40 21.74
C GLU A 118 6.99 -12.78 21.23
N ALA A 119 7.75 -13.51 22.04
CA ALA A 119 9.04 -14.06 21.64
C ALA A 119 9.37 -15.32 22.46
N PRO A 120 10.23 -16.22 21.95
CA PRO A 120 10.64 -17.41 22.69
C PRO A 120 11.22 -17.06 24.06
N GLY A 121 10.69 -17.70 25.12
CA GLY A 121 11.17 -17.51 26.49
C GLY A 121 10.77 -16.18 27.16
N MET A 122 9.83 -15.43 26.56
CA MET A 122 9.37 -14.14 27.07
C MET A 122 7.88 -14.19 27.41
N ASP A 123 7.49 -13.53 28.49
CA ASP A 123 6.08 -13.25 28.76
C ASP A 123 5.54 -12.30 27.68
N PRO A 124 4.32 -12.51 27.15
CA PRO A 124 3.76 -11.60 26.16
C PRO A 124 3.57 -10.19 26.69
N LEU A 125 3.87 -9.18 25.86
CA LEU A 125 3.69 -7.77 26.20
C LEU A 125 2.66 -7.12 25.28
N THR A 126 1.54 -6.64 25.83
CA THR A 126 0.64 -5.75 25.08
C THR A 126 1.13 -4.32 25.23
N LEU A 127 1.43 -3.66 24.10
CA LEU A 127 1.93 -2.30 24.14
C LEU A 127 0.87 -1.33 24.68
N PRO A 128 1.26 -0.39 25.56
CA PRO A 128 0.36 0.67 26.00
C PRO A 128 -0.02 1.55 24.81
N LYS A 129 -1.19 2.19 24.89
CA LYS A 129 -1.56 3.22 23.90
C LYS A 129 -0.51 4.33 23.93
N PRO A 130 -0.03 4.81 22.77
CA PRO A 130 1.04 5.79 22.71
C PRO A 130 0.67 7.06 23.47
N ASN A 131 1.49 7.45 24.44
CA ASN A 131 1.34 8.73 25.13
C ASN A 131 1.97 9.84 24.28
N LYS A 132 1.14 10.67 23.65
CA LYS A 132 1.55 11.73 22.69
C LYS A 132 2.48 12.82 23.27
N GLN A 133 2.83 12.78 24.56
CA GLN A 133 3.64 13.81 25.23
C GLN A 133 5.15 13.70 24.98
N LYS A 134 5.67 12.56 24.49
CA LYS A 134 7.11 12.38 24.22
C LYS A 134 7.37 12.07 22.74
N VAL A 135 7.44 13.11 21.94
CA VAL A 135 7.79 13.03 20.52
C VAL A 135 9.31 13.08 20.35
N TYR A 136 9.87 12.06 19.71
CA TYR A 136 11.24 11.96 19.27
C TYR A 136 11.30 12.29 17.78
N SER A 137 12.16 13.22 17.39
CA SER A 137 12.53 13.34 15.99
C SER A 137 13.53 12.22 15.69
N ILE A 138 13.14 11.31 14.81
CA ILE A 138 14.02 10.26 14.30
C ILE A 138 14.55 10.77 12.98
N SER A 139 15.82 11.19 12.98
CA SER A 139 16.55 11.51 11.76
C SER A 139 17.72 10.55 11.66
N MET A 140 17.53 9.46 10.92
CA MET A 140 18.60 8.51 10.66
C MET A 140 18.51 7.90 9.28
N TRP A 141 19.51 8.22 8.45
CA TRP A 141 19.67 7.68 7.10
C TRP A 141 18.39 7.84 6.25
N GLU A 142 17.69 6.73 6.02
CA GLU A 142 16.47 6.62 5.21
C GLU A 142 15.19 6.59 6.06
N VAL A 143 15.29 6.92 7.35
CA VAL A 143 14.14 7.08 8.23
C VAL A 143 14.16 8.50 8.78
N ASP A 144 13.28 9.33 8.23
CA ASP A 144 13.01 10.68 8.71
C ASP A 144 11.53 10.72 9.13
N GLY A 145 11.28 11.05 10.39
CA GLY A 145 9.93 11.19 10.90
C GLY A 145 9.88 11.41 12.41
N ASP A 146 8.68 11.70 12.89
CA ASP A 146 8.43 11.85 14.30
C ASP A 146 7.84 10.55 14.86
N ALA A 147 8.32 10.13 16.02
CA ALA A 147 7.83 8.94 16.69
C ALA A 147 7.63 9.20 18.17
N VAL A 148 6.75 8.42 18.78
CA VAL A 148 6.47 8.47 20.22
C VAL A 148 7.09 7.24 20.87
N ASP A 149 7.79 7.42 21.99
CA ASP A 149 8.31 6.30 22.77
C ASP A 149 7.16 5.50 23.40
N CYS A 150 7.20 4.17 23.23
CA CYS A 150 6.24 3.23 23.78
C CYS A 150 6.46 2.98 25.28
N GLY A 151 7.48 3.58 25.88
CA GLY A 151 7.68 3.66 27.32
C GLY A 151 8.63 2.59 27.89
N PRO A 152 8.92 2.69 29.19
CA PRO A 152 9.93 1.87 29.85
C PRO A 152 9.58 0.37 29.90
N GLU A 153 8.30 0.01 29.85
CA GLU A 153 7.88 -1.39 29.82
C GLU A 153 8.29 -2.07 28.49
N ALA A 154 8.07 -1.40 27.36
CA ALA A 154 8.50 -1.88 26.05
C ALA A 154 10.03 -1.93 25.95
N ALA A 155 10.72 -0.91 26.47
CA ALA A 155 12.19 -0.91 26.55
C ALA A 155 12.70 -2.10 27.37
N GLY A 156 12.20 -2.28 28.61
CA GLY A 156 12.63 -3.37 29.49
C GLY A 156 12.34 -4.76 28.92
N TRP A 157 11.23 -4.94 28.22
CA TRP A 157 10.93 -6.19 27.51
C TRP A 157 11.96 -6.49 26.41
N LEU A 158 12.33 -5.50 25.60
CA LEU A 158 13.35 -5.64 24.57
C LEU A 158 14.73 -5.88 25.17
N GLU A 159 15.10 -5.17 26.23
CA GLU A 159 16.38 -5.36 26.94
C GLU A 159 16.50 -6.77 27.52
N LYS A 160 15.42 -7.30 28.12
CA LYS A 160 15.35 -8.68 28.61
C LYS A 160 15.48 -9.67 27.45
N PHE A 161 14.79 -9.45 26.33
CA PHE A 161 14.88 -10.34 25.17
C PHE A 161 16.28 -10.35 24.55
N PHE A 162 16.88 -9.18 24.31
CA PHE A 162 18.20 -9.08 23.70
C PHE A 162 19.36 -9.32 24.69
N GLY A 163 19.11 -9.25 25.99
CA GLY A 163 20.07 -9.54 27.06
C GLY A 163 21.04 -8.40 27.35
N LYS A 164 20.72 -7.16 26.96
CA LYS A 164 21.56 -5.97 27.22
C LYS A 164 20.71 -4.68 27.20
N PRO A 165 21.13 -3.63 27.93
CA PRO A 165 20.40 -2.37 27.97
C PRO A 165 20.55 -1.53 26.71
N GLY A 166 19.72 -0.48 26.58
CA GLY A 166 19.80 0.54 25.54
C GLY A 166 18.78 0.39 24.42
N TYR A 167 17.74 -0.42 24.60
CA TYR A 167 16.68 -0.59 23.60
C TYR A 167 15.50 0.36 23.87
N LYS A 168 14.88 0.85 22.80
CA LYS A 168 13.62 1.60 22.83
C LYS A 168 12.70 1.08 21.74
N LEU A 169 11.40 1.14 21.99
CA LEU A 169 10.38 0.93 20.97
C LEU A 169 9.68 2.25 20.72
N VAL A 170 9.61 2.66 19.45
CA VAL A 170 9.01 3.93 19.06
C VAL A 170 7.94 3.71 18.01
N MET A 171 6.87 4.51 18.07
CA MET A 171 5.69 4.39 17.25
C MET A 171 5.45 5.66 16.43
N SER A 172 5.21 5.53 15.13
CA SER A 172 4.77 6.63 14.29
C SER A 172 3.25 6.81 14.40
N THR A 173 2.81 7.92 14.98
CA THR A 173 1.39 8.21 15.27
C THR A 173 0.71 9.01 14.15
N PRO A 174 -0.64 9.13 14.12
CA PRO A 174 -1.31 10.07 13.23
C PRO A 174 -0.79 11.50 13.44
N GLY A 175 -0.38 12.16 12.35
CA GLY A 175 0.23 13.50 12.38
C GLY A 175 1.76 13.51 12.45
N SER A 176 2.40 12.38 12.75
CA SER A 176 3.86 12.24 12.64
C SER A 176 4.35 12.60 11.24
N LYS A 177 5.47 13.32 11.14
CA LYS A 177 6.18 13.49 9.88
C LYS A 177 6.52 12.11 9.29
N LYS A 178 6.35 11.98 7.97
CA LYS A 178 6.59 10.75 7.20
C LYS A 178 7.56 11.06 6.07
N ARG A 179 8.36 10.07 5.68
CA ARG A 179 9.31 10.22 4.58
C ARG A 179 8.59 10.22 3.23
N PRO A 180 8.81 11.24 2.38
CA PRO A 180 8.34 11.22 1.00
C PRO A 180 9.05 10.14 0.17
N THR A 181 8.29 9.37 -0.60
CA THR A 181 8.82 8.27 -1.43
C THR A 181 9.65 8.82 -2.60
N ASN A 182 9.30 10.00 -3.12
CA ASN A 182 10.02 10.66 -4.20
C ASN A 182 11.41 11.19 -3.80
N GLN A 183 11.77 11.19 -2.52
CA GLN A 183 13.15 11.44 -2.09
C GLN A 183 14.06 10.23 -2.29
N HIS A 184 13.50 9.04 -2.51
CA HIS A 184 14.29 7.84 -2.78
C HIS A 184 14.75 7.83 -4.25
N PRO A 185 16.06 7.68 -4.56
CA PRO A 185 16.60 7.81 -5.92
C PRO A 185 15.92 6.94 -6.97
N LYS A 186 15.54 5.71 -6.60
CA LYS A 186 14.85 4.73 -7.46
C LYS A 186 13.41 5.13 -7.82
N TYR A 187 12.76 5.97 -7.01
CA TYR A 187 11.33 6.28 -7.12
C TYR A 187 11.06 7.76 -7.42
N LYS A 188 12.08 8.60 -7.48
CA LYS A 188 11.94 10.06 -7.64
C LYS A 188 11.09 10.49 -8.85
N ASP A 189 11.19 9.73 -9.96
CA ASP A 189 10.54 10.06 -11.24
C ASP A 189 9.14 9.43 -11.39
N ILE A 190 8.75 8.54 -10.48
CA ILE A 190 7.47 7.79 -10.54
C ILE A 190 6.57 7.98 -9.32
N ALA A 191 7.14 8.31 -8.16
CA ALA A 191 6.38 8.55 -6.94
C ALA A 191 5.69 9.92 -7.00
N LYS A 192 4.43 9.95 -6.58
CA LYS A 192 3.64 11.18 -6.48
C LYS A 192 4.10 12.01 -5.28
N PRO A 193 3.88 13.34 -5.30
CA PRO A 193 4.26 14.20 -4.17
C PRO A 193 3.65 13.81 -2.81
N ASP A 194 2.49 13.15 -2.82
CA ASP A 194 1.78 12.70 -1.63
C ASP A 194 2.09 11.25 -1.21
N ASP A 195 2.91 10.53 -1.97
CA ASP A 195 3.35 9.17 -1.62
C ASP A 195 4.35 9.25 -0.47
N LYS A 196 3.93 8.81 0.72
CA LYS A 196 4.73 8.85 1.94
C LYS A 196 4.73 7.50 2.63
N VAL A 197 5.86 7.15 3.23
CA VAL A 197 6.04 5.93 4.01
C VAL A 197 6.37 6.25 5.46
N GLY A 198 5.96 5.37 6.36
CA GLY A 198 6.41 5.35 7.75
C GLY A 198 7.82 4.77 7.84
N PHE A 199 8.01 3.71 8.62
CA PHE A 199 9.32 3.08 8.78
C PHE A 199 9.62 2.00 7.73
N GLN A 200 8.83 1.90 6.65
CA GLN A 200 9.18 1.09 5.49
C GLN A 200 10.55 1.49 4.93
N HIS A 201 11.22 0.54 4.25
CA HIS A 201 12.53 0.80 3.67
C HIS A 201 12.44 1.61 2.37
N GLU A 202 11.55 1.23 1.46
CA GLU A 202 11.43 1.86 0.14
C GLU A 202 10.02 2.40 -0.11
N THR A 203 9.02 1.51 -0.19
CA THR A 203 7.66 1.81 -0.63
C THR A 203 6.60 1.34 0.36
N ALA A 204 5.36 1.80 0.17
CA ALA A 204 4.20 1.45 1.00
C ALA A 204 3.82 -0.04 0.92
N LEU A 205 4.03 -0.67 -0.23
CA LEU A 205 3.72 -2.08 -0.49
C LEU A 205 4.86 -2.76 -1.25
N LEU A 206 5.10 -4.02 -0.91
CA LEU A 206 5.91 -4.95 -1.68
C LEU A 206 5.02 -6.10 -2.17
N LEU A 207 4.98 -6.31 -3.48
CA LEU A 207 4.25 -7.40 -4.13
C LEU A 207 5.25 -8.39 -4.73
N THR A 208 4.96 -9.68 -4.62
CA THR A 208 5.75 -10.76 -5.23
C THR A 208 4.84 -11.93 -5.58
N SER A 209 5.32 -12.90 -6.36
CA SER A 209 4.55 -14.08 -6.75
C SER A 209 5.16 -15.39 -6.25
N GLU A 210 4.30 -16.39 -6.04
CA GLU A 210 4.74 -17.77 -5.74
C GLU A 210 5.59 -18.35 -6.87
N ALA A 211 5.28 -17.99 -8.11
CA ALA A 211 6.03 -18.41 -9.28
C ALA A 211 7.46 -17.84 -9.29
N SER A 212 7.65 -16.57 -8.92
CA SER A 212 8.98 -15.96 -8.78
C SER A 212 9.80 -16.61 -7.66
N LEU A 213 9.18 -16.92 -6.51
CA LEU A 213 9.87 -17.65 -5.44
C LEU A 213 10.28 -19.06 -5.89
N LYS A 214 9.40 -19.76 -6.60
CA LYS A 214 9.69 -21.10 -7.14
C LYS A 214 10.85 -21.06 -8.13
N ASP A 215 10.84 -20.11 -9.06
CA ASP A 215 11.94 -19.92 -10.02
C ASP A 215 13.27 -19.65 -9.31
N LEU A 216 13.27 -18.78 -8.30
CA LEU A 216 14.46 -18.51 -7.48
C LEU A 216 14.95 -19.77 -6.75
N ASN A 217 14.05 -20.51 -6.09
CA ASN A 217 14.41 -21.71 -5.34
C ASN A 217 14.97 -22.83 -6.23
N ASN A 218 14.59 -22.90 -7.50
CA ASN A 218 15.20 -23.83 -8.46
C ASN A 218 16.68 -23.51 -8.76
N LYS A 219 17.15 -22.30 -8.42
CA LYS A 219 18.52 -21.81 -8.64
C LYS A 219 19.37 -21.83 -7.37
N LEU A 220 18.79 -22.17 -6.22
CA LEU A 220 19.47 -22.17 -4.92
C LEU A 220 19.74 -23.59 -4.45
N ALA A 221 20.92 -23.81 -3.87
CA ALA A 221 21.24 -25.08 -3.20
C ALA A 221 20.34 -25.32 -1.97
N THR A 222 20.06 -24.24 -1.23
CA THR A 222 19.16 -24.26 -0.07
C THR A 222 17.95 -23.37 -0.37
N PRO A 223 16.75 -23.95 -0.49
CA PRO A 223 15.54 -23.17 -0.71
C PRO A 223 15.27 -22.16 0.41
N VAL A 224 14.74 -21.00 0.04
CA VAL A 224 14.28 -19.96 0.95
C VAL A 224 12.75 -19.89 0.97
N ALA A 225 12.19 -19.31 2.03
CA ALA A 225 10.77 -19.14 2.18
C ALA A 225 10.33 -17.72 1.80
N MET A 226 9.05 -17.54 1.48
CA MET A 226 8.50 -16.23 1.11
C MET A 226 8.76 -15.14 2.18
N ARG A 227 8.74 -15.54 3.45
CA ARG A 227 9.04 -14.65 4.59
C ARG A 227 10.44 -14.00 4.52
N ASN A 228 11.40 -14.59 3.80
CA ASN A 228 12.73 -14.02 3.63
C ASN A 228 12.69 -12.69 2.83
N PHE A 229 11.69 -12.52 1.95
CA PHE A 229 11.52 -11.31 1.13
C PHE A 229 10.60 -10.26 1.77
N ARG A 230 9.91 -10.64 2.86
CA ARG A 230 9.01 -9.77 3.63
C ARG A 230 7.98 -9.02 2.76
N PRO A 231 7.30 -9.68 1.80
CA PRO A 231 6.28 -9.02 1.00
C PRO A 231 5.11 -8.56 1.87
N ASN A 232 4.27 -7.71 1.31
CA ASN A 232 2.94 -7.41 1.83
C ASN A 232 1.87 -8.23 1.13
N ILE A 233 2.00 -8.42 -0.18
CA ILE A 233 1.05 -9.16 -1.01
C ILE A 233 1.80 -10.24 -1.77
N VAL A 234 1.32 -11.47 -1.67
CA VAL A 234 1.77 -12.59 -2.49
C VAL A 234 0.66 -12.97 -3.45
N VAL A 235 1.00 -13.10 -4.73
CA VAL A 235 0.06 -13.52 -5.77
C VAL A 235 0.41 -14.92 -6.31
N ALA A 236 -0.62 -15.66 -6.68
CA ALA A 236 -0.54 -16.95 -7.34
C ALA A 236 -1.33 -16.93 -8.66
N GLY A 237 -1.14 -17.96 -9.50
CA GLY A 237 -1.81 -18.07 -10.80
C GLY A 237 -1.21 -17.18 -11.90
N CYS A 238 0.00 -16.65 -11.71
CA CYS A 238 0.77 -15.93 -12.71
C CYS A 238 2.09 -16.65 -13.02
N GLY A 239 2.74 -16.29 -14.12
CA GLY A 239 4.11 -16.70 -14.45
C GLY A 239 5.16 -16.01 -13.57
N SER A 240 6.37 -16.57 -13.54
CA SER A 240 7.50 -15.97 -12.81
C SER A 240 7.78 -14.55 -13.31
N PHE A 241 7.95 -13.62 -12.38
CA PHE A 241 8.24 -12.19 -12.60
C PHE A 241 7.15 -11.40 -13.35
N GLN A 242 5.98 -11.98 -13.61
CA GLN A 242 4.87 -11.25 -14.23
C GLN A 242 4.37 -10.09 -13.37
N GLU A 243 4.60 -10.14 -12.05
CA GLU A 243 4.28 -9.04 -11.14
C GLU A 243 4.98 -7.72 -11.49
N VAL A 244 6.12 -7.77 -12.18
CA VAL A 244 6.90 -6.60 -12.60
C VAL A 244 6.37 -6.03 -13.92
N GLY A 245 5.82 -6.88 -14.79
CA GLY A 245 5.46 -6.53 -16.16
C GLY A 245 3.97 -6.30 -16.44
N GLN A 246 3.06 -6.89 -15.66
CA GLN A 246 1.62 -6.88 -15.97
C GLN A 246 0.74 -6.06 -15.01
N ILE A 247 1.26 -5.60 -13.87
CA ILE A 247 0.42 -4.97 -12.82
C ILE A 247 0.49 -3.44 -12.85
N LEU A 248 1.46 -2.82 -13.52
CA LEU A 248 1.69 -1.36 -13.45
C LEU A 248 1.76 -0.63 -14.79
N THR A 249 1.74 -1.31 -15.94
CA THR A 249 1.67 -0.64 -17.24
C THR A 249 0.26 -0.78 -17.80
N SER A 250 -0.51 0.32 -17.78
CA SER A 250 -1.72 0.46 -18.60
C SER A 250 -1.37 0.62 -20.10
N GLU A 251 -0.25 0.08 -20.56
CA GLU A 251 0.22 0.12 -21.93
C GLU A 251 0.45 -1.30 -22.42
N SER A 252 -0.66 -1.98 -22.68
CA SER A 252 -0.72 -3.04 -23.69
C SER A 252 -2.16 -3.19 -24.15
N VAL A 253 -2.60 -2.19 -24.92
CA VAL A 253 -3.61 -2.43 -25.95
C VAL A 253 -3.03 -1.84 -27.23
N SER A 254 -2.79 -2.74 -28.18
CA SER A 254 -2.38 -2.58 -29.58
C SER A 254 -2.67 -1.23 -30.23
#